data_AF-A0A4V0YR47-F1
#
_entry.id   AF-A0A4V0YR47-F1
#
_cell.length_a   1.000
_cell.length_b   1.000
_cell.length_c   1.000
_cell.angle_alpha   90.00
_cell.angle_beta   90.00
_cell.angle_gamma   90.00
#
_symmetry.space_group_name_H-M   'P 1'
#
loop_
_entity.id
_entity.type
_entity.pdbx_description
1 polymer ?
#
loop_
_entity_poly.entity_id
_entity_poly.type
_entity_poly.pdbx_seq_one_letter_code
_entity_poly.pdbx_strand_id
1 'polypeptide(L)' 'MTSTTFDTLAFAKKLKAAGFTEEQAETLAHAQAELIDERLATKADLERLELRLTIRMGSMIALGVAFLAAIKIFS' A
#
# COMPACT_ATOMS: atom_id res chain seq x y z
N MET A 1 -11.99 -2.14 -8.11
CA MET A 1 -10.65 -2.64 -7.72
C MET A 1 -10.74 -4.14 -7.56
N THR A 2 -10.04 -4.92 -8.37
CA THR A 2 -9.91 -6.37 -8.14
C THR A 2 -8.95 -6.56 -6.97
N SER A 3 -9.49 -6.85 -5.79
CA SER A 3 -8.71 -7.46 -4.72
C SER A 3 -8.22 -8.80 -5.25
N THR A 4 -6.92 -8.92 -5.53
CA THR A 4 -6.30 -10.23 -5.71
C THR A 4 -6.26 -10.88 -4.33
N THR A 5 -7.36 -11.50 -3.94
CA THR A 5 -7.41 -12.34 -2.74
C THR A 5 -6.34 -13.42 -2.86
N PHE A 6 -5.49 -13.55 -1.83
CA PHE A 6 -4.54 -14.64 -1.78
C PHE A 6 -5.30 -15.97 -1.63
N ASP A 7 -5.17 -16.86 -2.61
CA ASP A 7 -5.84 -18.16 -2.57
C ASP A 7 -4.98 -19.17 -1.78
N THR A 8 -5.25 -19.20 -0.47
CA THR A 8 -4.61 -20.11 0.50
C THR A 8 -4.69 -21.57 0.06
N LEU A 9 -5.81 -22.01 -0.55
CA LEU A 9 -6.00 -23.38 -0.98
C LEU A 9 -5.16 -23.72 -2.21
N ALA A 10 -5.13 -22.85 -3.21
CA ALA A 10 -4.29 -23.03 -4.39
C ALA A 10 -2.79 -23.03 -4.01
N PHE A 11 -2.40 -22.21 -3.03
CA PHE A 11 -1.03 -22.18 -2.53
C PHE A 11 -0.67 -23.47 -1.77
N ALA A 12 -1.51 -23.93 -0.84
CA ALA A 12 -1.31 -25.20 -0.14
C ALA A 12 -1.21 -26.40 -1.11
N LYS A 13 -2.02 -26.43 -2.18
CA LYS A 13 -1.93 -27.46 -3.24
C LYS A 13 -0.58 -27.44 -3.95
N LYS A 14 -0.02 -26.26 -4.23
CA LYS A 14 1.32 -26.14 -4.83
C LYS A 14 2.40 -26.65 -3.88
N LEU A 15 2.30 -26.36 -2.59
CA LEU A 15 3.25 -26.87 -1.59
C LEU A 15 3.18 -28.40 -1.48
N LYS A 16 1.98 -28.98 -1.45
CA LYS A 16 1.81 -30.44 -1.48
C LYS A 16 2.42 -31.07 -2.74
N ALA A 17 2.22 -30.45 -3.92
CA ALA A 17 2.84 -30.89 -5.16
C ALA A 17 4.38 -30.80 -5.15
N ALA A 18 4.94 -29.92 -4.31
CA ALA A 18 6.38 -29.78 -4.08
C ALA A 18 6.93 -30.74 -2.99
N GLY A 19 6.09 -31.59 -2.40
CA GLY A 19 6.49 -32.61 -1.42
C GLY A 19 6.31 -32.22 0.05
N PHE A 20 5.66 -31.09 0.34
CA PHE A 20 5.30 -30.73 1.71
C PHE A 20 4.15 -31.61 2.23
N THR A 21 4.14 -31.91 3.53
CA THR A 21 2.97 -32.57 4.15
C THR A 21 1.77 -31.64 4.12
N GLU A 22 0.57 -32.20 4.29
CA GLU A 22 -0.67 -31.41 4.34
C GLU A 22 -0.64 -30.36 5.46
N GLU A 23 -0.25 -30.77 6.67
CA GLU A 23 -0.11 -29.87 7.82
C GLU A 23 0.89 -28.73 7.57
N GLN A 24 2.04 -29.02 6.95
CA GLN A 24 3.02 -27.99 6.60
C GLN A 24 2.49 -27.03 5.53
N ALA A 25 1.84 -27.58 4.50
CA ALA A 25 1.29 -26.80 3.41
C ALA A 25 0.19 -25.85 3.88
N GLU A 26 -0.71 -26.33 4.74
CA GLU A 26 -1.77 -25.54 5.33
C GLU A 26 -1.22 -24.47 6.28
N THR A 27 -0.33 -24.85 7.19
CA THR A 27 0.29 -23.90 8.14
C THR A 27 1.01 -22.77 7.42
N LEU A 28 1.80 -23.09 6.39
CA LEU A 28 2.53 -22.09 5.63
C LEU A 28 1.58 -21.21 4.81
N ALA A 29 0.53 -21.78 4.22
CA ALA A 29 -0.46 -21.01 3.48
C ALA A 29 -1.22 -20.02 4.36
N HIS A 30 -1.61 -20.44 5.57
CA HIS A 30 -2.28 -19.58 6.54
C HIS A 30 -1.37 -18.46 7.04
N ALA A 31 -0.13 -18.78 7.44
CA ALA A 31 0.84 -17.77 7.87
C ALA A 31 1.16 -16.75 6.77
N GLN A 32 1.24 -17.20 5.50
CA GLN A 32 1.44 -16.31 4.36
C GLN A 32 0.24 -15.40 4.13
N ALA A 33 -0.99 -15.92 4.26
CA ALA A 33 -2.22 -15.14 4.12
C ALA A 33 -2.32 -14.05 5.20
N GLU A 34 -2.04 -14.39 6.46
CA GLU A 34 -2.02 -13.42 7.56
C GLU A 34 -1.03 -12.28 7.31
N LEU A 35 0.18 -12.58 6.82
CA LEU A 35 1.17 -11.56 6.50
C LEU A 35 0.72 -10.61 5.37
N ILE A 36 0.00 -11.14 4.38
CA ILE A 36 -0.50 -10.37 3.24
C ILE A 36 -1.66 -9.47 3.66
N ASP A 37 -2.57 -9.99 4.49
CA ASP A 37 -3.76 -9.25 4.93
C ASP A 37 -3.44 -8.19 6.00
N GLU A 38 -2.51 -8.45 6.93
CA GLU A 38 -2.28 -7.53 8.05
C GLU A 38 -1.27 -6.42 7.79
N ARG A 39 -0.37 -6.55 6.80
CA ARG A 39 0.84 -5.71 6.74
C ARG A 39 1.01 -4.86 5.48
N LEU A 40 0.12 -4.98 4.50
CA LEU A 40 0.28 -4.30 3.22
C LEU A 40 -0.62 -3.07 3.12
N ALA A 41 -0.01 -1.90 2.91
CA ALA A 41 -0.75 -0.71 2.50
C ALA A 41 -1.51 -1.02 1.20
N THR A 42 -2.81 -0.73 1.17
CA THR A 42 -3.61 -0.98 -0.02
C THR A 42 -3.29 0.05 -1.11
N LYS A 43 -3.62 -0.26 -2.37
CA LYS A 43 -3.51 0.73 -3.46
C LYS A 43 -4.28 2.01 -3.14
N ALA A 44 -5.45 1.87 -2.52
CA ALA A 44 -6.25 3.01 -2.09
C ALA A 44 -5.55 3.85 -1.01
N ASP A 45 -4.80 3.23 -0.09
CA ASP A 45 -4.02 3.96 0.91
C ASP A 45 -2.89 4.77 0.27
N LEU A 46 -2.23 4.19 -0.74
CA LEU A 46 -1.19 4.87 -1.52
C LEU A 46 -1.76 6.03 -2.33
N GLU A 47 -2.87 5.84 -3.05
CA GLU A 47 -3.55 6.90 -3.81
C GLU A 47 -3.98 8.06 -2.88
N ARG A 48 -4.51 7.74 -1.69
CA ARG A 48 -4.87 8.74 -0.68
C ARG A 48 -3.63 9.47 -0.12
N LEU A 49 -2.51 8.78 0.01
CA LEU A 49 -1.26 9.39 0.44
C LEU A 49 -0.70 10.32 -0.63
N GLU A 50 -0.68 9.88 -1.89
CA GLU A 50 -0.25 10.67 -3.05
C GLU A 50 -1.06 11.96 -3.19
N LEU A 51 -2.38 11.87 -3.09
CA LEU A 51 -3.26 13.04 -3.13
C LEU A 51 -2.95 14.01 -1.99
N ARG A 52 -2.80 13.51 -0.76
CA ARG A 52 -2.46 14.34 0.41
C ARG A 52 -1.11 15.04 0.25
N LEU A 53 -0.11 14.32 -0.27
CA LEU A 53 1.22 14.91 -0.53
C LEU A 53 1.14 15.96 -1.62
N THR A 54 0.44 15.70 -2.72
CA THR A 54 0.26 16.64 -3.83
C THR A 54 -0.41 17.92 -3.37
N ILE A 55 -1.52 17.82 -2.62
CA ILE A 55 -2.23 18.99 -2.08
C ILE A 55 -1.32 19.76 -1.11
N ARG A 56 -0.65 19.06 -0.19
CA ARG A 56 0.24 19.70 0.80
C ARG A 56 1.38 20.44 0.11
N MET A 57 2.04 19.81 -0.86
CA MET A 57 3.12 20.46 -1.62
C MET A 57 2.61 21.65 -2.42
N GLY A 58 1.49 21.50 -3.12
CA GLY A 58 0.84 22.60 -3.84
C GLY A 58 0.51 23.79 -2.93
N SER A 59 -0.02 23.53 -1.73
CA SER A 59 -0.31 24.58 -0.74
C SER A 59 0.95 25.29 -0.24
N MET A 60 2.03 24.55 0.04
CA MET A 60 3.29 25.12 0.50
C MET A 60 3.94 26.01 -0.57
N ILE A 61 3.92 25.57 -1.84
CA ILE A 61 4.41 26.36 -2.97
C ILE A 61 3.57 27.61 -3.14
N ALA A 62 2.23 27.48 -3.15
CA ALA A 62 1.33 28.63 -3.32
C ALA A 62 1.51 29.68 -2.21
N LEU A 63 1.61 29.25 -0.95
CA LEU A 63 1.89 30.14 0.18
C LEU A 63 3.25 30.81 0.05
N GLY A 64 4.30 30.06 -0.34
CA GLY A 64 5.63 30.62 -0.55
C GLY A 64 5.65 31.68 -1.65
N VAL A 65 5.01 31.42 -2.78
CA VAL A 65 4.90 32.38 -3.90
C VAL A 65 4.11 33.62 -3.50
N ALA A 66 2.97 33.44 -2.81
CA ALA A 66 2.16 34.56 -2.33
C ALA A 66 2.93 35.43 -1.33
N PHE A 67 3.70 34.81 -0.43
CA PHE A 67 4.55 35.51 0.53
C PHE A 67 5.63 36.34 -0.16
N LEU A 68 6.34 35.77 -1.14
CA LEU A 68 7.35 36.50 -1.92
C LEU A 68 6.73 37.66 -2.73
N ALA A 69 5.55 37.46 -3.31
CA ALA A 69 4.83 38.51 -4.02
C ALA A 69 4.46 39.67 -3.10
N ALA A 70 3.99 39.37 -1.87
CA ALA A 70 3.68 40.38 -0.88
C ALA A 70 4.91 41.22 -0.52
N ILE A 71 6.07 40.59 -0.25
CA ILE A 71 7.33 41.30 0.05
C ILE A 71 7.65 42.30 -1.07
N LYS A 72 7.51 41.91 -2.33
CA LYS A 72 7.79 42.79 -3.48
C LYS A 72 6.80 43.96 -3.63
N ILE A 73 5.55 43.80 -3.20
CA ILE A 73 4.54 44.87 -3.25
C ILE A 73 4.76 45.92 -2.16
N PHE A 74 5.28 45.51 -0.99
CA PHE A 74 5.45 46.38 0.18
C PHE A 74 6.90 46.87 0.39
N SER A 75 7.86 46.40 -0.42
CA SER A 75 9.24 46.91 -0.50
C SER A 75 9.36 48.05 -1.50
#